data_AF-A0A536D183-F1
#
_entry.id   AF-A0A536D183-F1
#
_cell.length_a   1.000
_cell.length_b   1.000
_cell.length_c   1.000
_cell.angle_alpha   90.00
_cell.angle_beta   90.00
_cell.angle_gamma   90.00
#
_symmetry.space_group_name_H-M   'P 1'
#
loop_
_entity.id
_entity.type
_entity.pdbx_description
1 polymer ?
#
loop_
_entity_poly.entity_id
_entity_poly.type
_entity_poly.pdbx_seq_one_letter_code
_entity_poly.pdbx_strand_id
1 'polypeptide(L)'
;MATPKATRPYMPGYGLLSENEGTGLLPWSWAETRLMNSRNYWLATVWPQRRPHVMPVWGMWQEGAFWFSSSKGSRKSRNLIVNTRCVVTTEDAHNPVVVEGLATRVDDGDTLAKVLAWENAKYETDYSIDVLDPALNSCFRVDPVWAFGIAHDDFTGSPTRWEF
;
A
#
# COMPACT_ATOMS: atom_id res chain seq x y z
N MET A 1 6.18 0.79 15.11
CA MET A 1 7.06 1.55 14.20
C MET A 1 7.12 3.00 14.65
N ALA A 2 8.17 3.74 14.28
CA ALA A 2 8.19 5.19 14.47
C ALA A 2 7.06 5.82 13.64
N THR A 3 6.39 6.82 14.20
CA THR A 3 5.36 7.59 13.48
C THR A 3 6.05 8.38 12.36
N PRO A 4 5.57 8.28 11.09
CA PRO A 4 6.18 9.01 9.99
C PRO A 4 5.97 10.52 10.14
N LYS A 5 6.86 11.31 9.54
CA LYS A 5 6.76 12.77 9.59
C LYS A 5 5.66 13.26 8.65
N ALA A 6 4.63 13.90 9.18
CA ALA A 6 3.57 14.52 8.40
C ALA A 6 4.00 15.91 7.89
N THR A 7 3.68 16.21 6.63
CA THR A 7 3.94 17.50 5.97
C THR A 7 2.85 17.81 4.94
N ARG A 8 2.75 19.07 4.51
CA ARG A 8 1.94 19.40 3.32
C ARG A 8 2.59 18.85 2.05
N PRO A 9 1.81 18.22 1.15
CA PRO A 9 2.31 17.82 -0.15
C PRO A 9 2.57 19.04 -1.04
N TYR A 10 3.54 18.94 -1.94
CA TYR A 10 3.78 19.96 -2.95
C TYR A 10 2.76 19.84 -4.09
N MET A 11 1.69 20.63 -4.00
CA MET A 11 0.57 20.66 -4.96
C MET A 11 0.27 22.10 -5.39
N PRO A 12 1.17 22.75 -6.15
CA PRO A 12 0.94 24.13 -6.60
C PRO A 12 -0.32 24.23 -7.46
N GLY A 13 -1.06 25.34 -7.33
CA GLY A 13 -2.30 25.59 -8.07
C GLY A 13 -3.57 25.00 -7.44
N TYR A 14 -3.45 24.18 -6.40
CA TYR A 14 -4.61 23.58 -5.70
C TYR A 14 -5.16 24.41 -4.54
N GLY A 15 -4.58 25.58 -4.26
CA GLY A 15 -5.08 26.48 -3.20
C GLY A 15 -4.98 25.91 -1.79
N LEU A 16 -3.97 25.08 -1.52
CA LEU A 16 -3.80 24.47 -0.21
C LEU A 16 -3.56 25.51 0.89
N LEU A 17 -4.20 25.30 2.04
CA LEU A 17 -3.95 26.07 3.24
C LEU A 17 -2.63 25.64 3.88
N SER A 18 -2.10 26.45 4.80
CA SER A 18 -0.93 26.05 5.57
C SER A 18 -1.22 24.81 6.44
N GLU A 19 -0.17 24.17 6.96
CA GLU A 19 -0.32 22.94 7.75
C GLU A 19 -1.11 23.09 9.06
N ASN A 20 -1.23 24.33 9.56
CA ASN A 20 -1.94 24.65 10.81
C ASN A 20 -3.31 25.32 10.58
N GLU A 21 -3.78 25.36 9.33
CA GLU A 21 -5.07 25.92 8.94
C GLU A 21 -6.01 24.84 8.38
N GLY A 22 -7.31 25.14 8.31
CA GLY A 22 -8.33 24.16 7.93
C GLY A 22 -8.47 23.06 8.99
N THR A 23 -8.60 21.79 8.58
CA THR A 23 -8.53 20.65 9.51
C THR A 23 -7.09 20.25 9.88
N GLY A 24 -6.08 20.87 9.26
CA GLY A 24 -4.66 20.60 9.51
C GLY A 24 -4.15 19.31 8.85
N LEU A 25 -2.95 18.88 9.22
CA LEU A 25 -2.38 17.62 8.74
C LEU A 25 -3.12 16.41 9.34
N LEU A 26 -3.41 15.42 8.49
CA LEU A 26 -4.00 14.15 8.92
C LEU A 26 -2.98 13.36 9.76
N PRO A 27 -3.36 12.81 10.92
CA PRO A 27 -2.49 11.93 11.67
C PRO A 27 -2.25 10.62 10.90
N TRP A 28 -1.08 9.99 11.08
CA TRP A 28 -0.80 8.71 10.39
C TRP A 28 -1.84 7.62 10.67
N SER A 29 -2.40 7.60 11.89
CA SER A 29 -3.48 6.67 12.26
C SER A 29 -4.71 6.78 11.35
N TRP A 30 -5.01 7.97 10.80
CA TRP A 30 -6.10 8.15 9.83
C TRP A 30 -5.85 7.36 8.55
N ALA A 31 -4.60 7.31 8.10
CA ALA A 31 -4.18 6.56 6.91
C ALA A 31 -4.13 5.06 7.21
N GLU A 32 -3.58 4.66 8.36
CA GLU A 32 -3.53 3.26 8.78
C GLU A 32 -4.91 2.65 8.91
N THR A 33 -5.89 3.34 9.49
CA THR A 33 -7.27 2.85 9.57
C THR A 33 -7.83 2.53 8.18
N ARG A 34 -7.59 3.40 7.19
CA ARG A 34 -8.04 3.17 5.81
C ARG A 34 -7.28 2.04 5.14
N LEU A 35 -5.97 1.97 5.33
CA LEU A 35 -5.14 0.89 4.84
C LEU A 35 -5.53 -0.45 5.45
N MET A 36 -5.98 -0.52 6.71
CA MET A 36 -6.47 -1.76 7.32
C MET A 36 -7.86 -2.14 6.80
N ASN A 37 -8.76 -1.16 6.69
CA ASN A 37 -10.18 -1.39 6.39
C ASN A 37 -10.49 -1.55 4.88
N SER A 38 -9.61 -1.10 3.97
CA SER A 38 -9.81 -1.30 2.53
C SER A 38 -9.87 -2.80 2.20
N ARG A 39 -10.87 -3.21 1.43
CA ARG A 39 -11.08 -4.59 1.01
C ARG A 39 -10.12 -4.93 -0.14
N ASN A 40 -10.05 -4.05 -1.14
CA ASN A 40 -9.17 -4.20 -2.30
C ASN A 40 -8.21 -3.01 -2.41
N TYR A 41 -7.17 -3.20 -3.21
CA TYR A 41 -6.16 -2.19 -3.49
C TYR A 41 -5.80 -2.18 -4.96
N TRP A 42 -5.29 -1.05 -5.43
CA TRP A 42 -4.68 -0.96 -6.75
C TRP A 42 -3.16 -0.89 -6.59
N LEU A 43 -2.46 -1.82 -7.24
CA LEU A 43 -1.00 -1.87 -7.25
C LEU A 43 -0.49 -1.38 -8.59
N ALA A 44 0.28 -0.29 -8.56
CA ALA A 44 1.06 0.20 -9.68
C ALA A 44 2.50 -0.35 -9.60
N THR A 45 2.94 -0.96 -10.70
CA THR A 45 4.30 -1.45 -10.95
C THR A 45 4.79 -0.93 -12.29
N VAL A 46 6.07 -1.15 -12.61
CA VAL A 46 6.67 -0.67 -13.84
C VAL A 46 7.04 -1.85 -14.74
N TRP A 47 6.55 -1.87 -15.97
CA TRP A 47 7.01 -2.84 -16.98
C TRP A 47 8.51 -2.68 -17.27
N PRO A 48 9.18 -3.74 -17.75
CA PRO A 48 10.38 -3.57 -18.57
C PRO A 48 10.10 -2.48 -19.62
N GLN A 49 11.04 -1.56 -19.87
CA GLN A 49 10.82 -0.37 -20.71
C GLN A 49 9.97 0.76 -20.11
N ARG A 50 9.82 0.82 -18.78
CA ARG A 50 9.28 1.99 -18.03
C ARG A 50 7.78 2.31 -18.27
N ARG A 51 7.00 1.39 -18.85
CA ARG A 51 5.55 1.57 -19.01
C ARG A 51 4.82 1.30 -17.68
N PRO A 52 3.88 2.16 -17.23
CA PRO A 52 3.06 1.88 -16.05
C PRO A 52 2.22 0.60 -16.18
N HIS A 53 2.00 -0.08 -15.06
CA HIS A 53 1.13 -1.26 -14.97
C HIS A 53 0.36 -1.22 -13.66
N VAL A 54 -0.96 -1.05 -13.75
CA VAL A 54 -1.85 -0.99 -12.59
C VAL A 54 -2.79 -2.19 -12.64
N MET A 55 -2.91 -2.92 -11.53
CA MET A 55 -3.82 -4.06 -11.39
C MET A 55 -4.39 -4.10 -9.98
N PRO A 56 -5.63 -4.59 -9.81
CA PRO A 56 -6.17 -4.81 -8.47
C PRO A 56 -5.46 -5.97 -7.78
N VAL A 57 -5.37 -5.89 -6.45
CA VAL A 57 -4.86 -6.95 -5.57
C VAL A 57 -5.67 -6.99 -4.27
N TRP A 58 -5.73 -8.19 -3.68
CA TRP A 58 -5.97 -8.34 -2.25
C TRP A 58 -4.69 -8.02 -1.49
N GLY A 59 -4.82 -7.57 -0.25
CA GLY A 59 -3.66 -7.27 0.59
C GLY A 59 -4.02 -6.89 2.01
N MET A 60 -2.99 -6.84 2.84
CA MET A 60 -3.09 -6.64 4.28
C MET A 60 -2.09 -5.56 4.70
N TRP A 61 -2.56 -4.56 5.45
CA TRP A 61 -1.67 -3.66 6.19
C TRP A 61 -1.36 -4.30 7.54
N GLN A 62 -0.16 -4.85 7.69
CA GLN A 62 0.26 -5.57 8.89
C GLN A 62 1.72 -5.29 9.19
N GLU A 63 2.03 -5.13 10.48
CA GLU A 63 3.39 -4.85 10.93
C GLU A 63 4.00 -3.65 10.17
N GLY A 64 3.19 -2.60 9.96
CA GLY A 64 3.54 -1.34 9.31
C GLY A 64 4.03 -1.43 7.86
N ALA A 65 3.70 -2.53 7.17
CA ALA A 65 3.95 -2.71 5.74
C ALA A 65 2.68 -3.20 5.04
N PHE A 66 2.66 -3.03 3.72
CA PHE A 66 1.61 -3.61 2.89
C PHE A 66 2.06 -4.98 2.37
N TRP A 67 1.23 -5.99 2.58
CA TRP A 67 1.48 -7.36 2.16
C TRP A 67 0.49 -7.79 1.10
N PHE A 68 0.97 -8.47 0.07
CA PHE A 68 0.10 -9.15 -0.89
C PHE A 68 0.80 -10.35 -1.52
N SER A 69 0.01 -11.28 -2.05
CA SER A 69 0.49 -12.42 -2.83
C SER A 69 0.01 -12.32 -4.28
N SER A 70 0.76 -12.95 -5.19
CA SER A 70 0.31 -13.13 -6.58
C SER A 70 1.06 -14.26 -7.24
N SER A 71 0.48 -14.85 -8.29
CA SER A 71 1.17 -15.85 -9.11
C SER A 71 2.55 -15.35 -9.53
N LYS A 72 3.56 -16.22 -9.40
CA LYS A 72 4.96 -15.93 -9.74
C LYS A 72 5.13 -15.54 -11.20
N GLY A 73 4.30 -16.09 -12.09
CA GLY A 73 4.28 -15.77 -13.52
C GLY A 73 3.57 -14.46 -13.87
N SER A 74 2.84 -13.86 -12.92
CA SER A 74 2.06 -12.65 -13.17
C SER A 74 2.96 -11.47 -13.56
N ARG A 75 2.39 -10.53 -14.33
CA ARG A 75 3.14 -9.34 -14.75
C ARG A 75 3.64 -8.50 -13.56
N LYS A 76 2.81 -8.31 -12.54
CA LYS A 76 3.17 -7.54 -11.33
C LYS A 76 4.33 -8.19 -10.57
N SER A 77 4.31 -9.52 -10.38
CA SER A 77 5.40 -10.24 -9.72
C SER A 77 6.69 -10.11 -10.53
N ARG A 78 6.64 -10.37 -11.84
CA ARG A 78 7.82 -10.23 -12.72
C ARG A 78 8.38 -8.81 -12.75
N ASN A 79 7.52 -7.80 -12.71
CA ASN A 79 7.94 -6.40 -12.64
C ASN A 79 8.70 -6.13 -11.33
N LEU A 80 8.15 -6.57 -10.19
CA LEU A 80 8.74 -6.32 -8.86
C LEU A 80 10.06 -7.04 -8.61
N ILE A 81 10.30 -8.19 -9.23
CA ILE A 81 11.59 -8.86 -9.19
C ILE A 81 12.70 -8.01 -9.85
N VAL A 82 12.36 -7.23 -10.88
CA VAL A 82 13.34 -6.41 -11.62
C VAL A 82 13.41 -4.98 -11.08
N ASN A 83 12.28 -4.43 -10.64
CA ASN A 83 12.17 -3.10 -10.07
C ASN A 83 11.23 -3.14 -8.86
N THR A 84 11.82 -3.05 -7.66
CA THR A 84 11.09 -3.15 -6.40
C THR A 84 10.15 -1.97 -6.12
N ARG A 85 10.27 -0.85 -6.85
CA ARG A 85 9.43 0.33 -6.64
C ARG A 85 8.00 0.07 -7.09
N CYS A 86 7.05 0.32 -6.20
CA CYS A 86 5.63 0.28 -6.51
C CYS A 86 4.85 1.33 -5.73
N VAL A 87 3.62 1.57 -6.19
CA VAL A 87 2.63 2.36 -5.46
C VAL A 87 1.41 1.49 -5.21
N VAL A 88 0.89 1.52 -3.99
CA VAL A 88 -0.37 0.87 -3.60
C VAL A 88 -1.35 1.95 -3.20
N THR A 89 -2.58 1.89 -3.69
CA THR A 89 -3.66 2.77 -3.22
C THR A 89 -4.86 1.97 -2.77
N THR A 90 -5.55 2.47 -1.74
CA THR A 90 -6.87 1.97 -1.32
C THR A 90 -7.89 2.10 -2.46
N GLU A 91 -8.97 1.33 -2.38
CA GLU A 91 -10.04 1.37 -3.39
C GLU A 91 -10.98 2.57 -3.26
N ASP A 92 -11.06 3.18 -2.07
CA ASP A 92 -11.86 4.39 -1.85
C ASP A 92 -11.15 5.62 -2.42
N ALA A 93 -11.62 6.07 -3.58
CA ALA A 93 -11.12 7.29 -4.22
C ALA A 93 -11.67 8.58 -3.59
N HIS A 94 -12.68 8.53 -2.71
CA HIS A 94 -13.13 9.72 -1.99
C HIS A 94 -12.14 10.09 -0.89
N ASN A 95 -11.59 9.10 -0.18
CA ASN A 95 -10.58 9.29 0.86
C ASN A 95 -9.34 8.42 0.62
N PRO A 96 -8.61 8.64 -0.49
CA PRO A 96 -7.55 7.74 -0.89
C PRO A 96 -6.39 7.79 0.09
N VAL A 97 -5.80 6.63 0.35
CA VAL A 97 -4.44 6.53 0.87
C VAL A 97 -3.57 5.90 -0.21
N VAL A 98 -2.53 6.63 -0.60
CA VAL A 98 -1.54 6.21 -1.59
C VAL A 98 -0.22 5.98 -0.86
N VAL A 99 0.37 4.80 -1.00
CA VAL A 99 1.65 4.42 -0.40
C VAL A 99 2.63 4.10 -1.53
N GLU A 100 3.68 4.89 -1.66
CA GLU A 100 4.86 4.49 -2.44
C GLU A 100 5.80 3.69 -1.55
N GLY A 101 6.32 2.59 -2.08
CA GLY A 101 7.18 1.71 -1.30
C GLY A 101 8.10 0.85 -2.14
N LEU A 102 8.88 0.04 -1.44
CA LEU A 102 9.79 -0.94 -1.99
C LEU A 102 9.29 -2.34 -1.66
N ALA A 103 8.98 -3.11 -2.69
CA ALA A 103 8.56 -4.50 -2.56
C ALA A 103 9.77 -5.43 -2.43
N THR A 104 9.75 -6.25 -1.39
CA THR A 104 10.68 -7.37 -1.19
C THR A 104 9.90 -8.67 -1.28
N ARG A 105 10.37 -9.61 -2.12
CA ARG A 105 9.78 -10.95 -2.18
C ARG A 105 10.14 -11.71 -0.90
N VAL A 106 9.14 -12.32 -0.29
CA VAL A 106 9.30 -13.15 0.91
C VAL A 106 9.00 -14.61 0.56
N ASP A 107 9.86 -15.51 1.01
CA ASP A 107 9.72 -16.96 0.85
C ASP A 107 10.03 -17.76 2.13
N ASP A 108 10.24 -17.07 3.26
CA ASP A 108 10.41 -17.67 4.59
C ASP A 108 9.09 -18.29 5.09
N GLY A 109 9.14 -19.56 5.51
CA GLY A 109 7.96 -20.34 5.88
C GLY A 109 7.17 -19.77 7.06
N ASP A 110 7.85 -19.31 8.11
CA ASP A 110 7.20 -18.75 9.29
C ASP A 110 6.48 -17.44 8.96
N THR A 111 7.12 -16.60 8.13
CA THR A 111 6.50 -15.36 7.65
C THR A 111 5.31 -15.65 6.74
N LEU A 112 5.41 -16.62 5.83
CA LEU A 112 4.30 -17.00 4.95
C LEU A 112 3.10 -17.55 5.75
N ALA A 113 3.35 -18.31 6.82
CA ALA A 113 2.28 -18.78 7.71
C ALA A 113 1.53 -17.63 8.38
N LYS A 114 2.24 -16.57 8.82
CA LYS A 114 1.60 -15.35 9.34
C LYS A 114 0.77 -14.63 8.26
N VAL A 115 1.32 -14.48 7.06
CA VAL A 115 0.63 -13.84 5.93
C VAL A 115 -0.66 -14.59 5.60
N LEU A 116 -0.62 -15.92 5.55
CA LEU A 116 -1.81 -16.75 5.32
C LEU A 116 -2.87 -16.52 6.39
N ALA A 117 -2.46 -16.49 7.67
CA ALA A 117 -3.39 -16.24 8.77
C ALA A 117 -4.05 -14.85 8.66
N TRP A 118 -3.28 -13.82 8.29
CA TRP A 118 -3.82 -12.47 8.06
C TRP A 118 -4.76 -12.43 6.85
N GLU A 119 -4.42 -13.11 5.77
CA GLU A 119 -5.24 -13.20 4.56
C GLU A 119 -6.57 -13.89 4.87
N ASN A 120 -6.54 -15.08 5.47
CA ASN A 120 -7.75 -15.80 5.86
C ASN A 120 -8.62 -15.01 6.83
N ALA A 121 -8.02 -14.36 7.83
CA ALA A 121 -8.75 -13.52 8.77
C ALA A 121 -9.41 -12.30 8.10
N LYS A 122 -8.67 -11.60 7.23
CA LYS A 122 -9.19 -10.41 6.54
C LYS A 122 -10.20 -10.76 5.45
N TYR A 123 -10.00 -11.87 4.75
CA TYR A 123 -10.79 -12.25 3.59
C TYR A 123 -11.89 -13.26 3.86
N GLU A 124 -12.01 -13.73 5.11
CA GLU A 124 -13.00 -14.73 5.53
C GLU A 124 -12.89 -16.01 4.69
N THR A 125 -11.64 -16.43 4.45
CA THR A 125 -11.29 -17.63 3.68
C THR A 125 -10.65 -18.69 4.57
N ASP A 126 -10.54 -19.91 4.05
CA ASP A 126 -9.87 -21.05 4.69
C ASP A 126 -8.84 -21.66 3.73
N TYR A 127 -7.94 -20.82 3.21
CA TYR A 127 -6.88 -21.29 2.32
C TYR A 127 -5.79 -22.04 3.09
N SER A 128 -5.24 -23.07 2.46
CA SER A 128 -4.01 -23.74 2.90
C SER A 128 -2.77 -22.95 2.47
N ILE A 129 -1.62 -23.29 3.06
CA ILE A 129 -0.33 -22.65 2.73
C ILE A 129 0.08 -22.80 1.26
N ASP A 130 -0.53 -23.73 0.52
CA ASP A 130 -0.25 -23.97 -0.90
C ASP A 130 -0.53 -22.73 -1.77
N VAL A 131 -1.46 -21.86 -1.36
CA VAL A 131 -1.73 -20.59 -2.06
C VAL A 131 -0.55 -19.62 -1.99
N LEU A 132 0.38 -19.84 -1.06
CA LEU A 132 1.60 -19.06 -0.88
C LEU A 132 2.88 -19.84 -1.25
N ASP A 133 2.77 -21.03 -1.85
CA ASP A 133 3.92 -21.82 -2.28
C ASP A 133 4.90 -20.96 -3.11
N PRO A 134 6.15 -20.72 -2.63
CA PRO A 134 7.14 -19.89 -3.32
C PRO A 134 7.57 -20.40 -4.69
N ALA A 135 7.28 -21.66 -5.03
CA ALA A 135 7.49 -22.22 -6.35
C ALA A 135 6.47 -21.66 -7.36
N LEU A 136 5.22 -21.47 -6.95
CA LEU A 136 4.08 -21.09 -7.80
C LEU A 136 3.65 -19.62 -7.65
N ASN A 137 3.82 -19.07 -6.46
CA ASN A 137 3.40 -17.74 -6.06
C ASN A 137 4.57 -16.88 -5.59
N SER A 138 4.30 -15.60 -5.36
CA SER A 138 5.21 -14.64 -4.78
C SER A 138 4.44 -13.82 -3.76
N CYS A 139 4.86 -13.90 -2.50
CA CYS A 139 4.45 -12.98 -1.46
C CYS A 139 5.40 -11.78 -1.45
N PHE A 140 4.86 -10.58 -1.32
CA PHE A 140 5.64 -9.36 -1.23
C PHE A 140 5.30 -8.60 0.05
N ARG A 141 6.36 -8.13 0.71
CA ARG A 141 6.30 -7.06 1.72
C ARG A 141 6.64 -5.75 1.03
N VAL A 142 5.78 -4.75 1.11
CA VAL A 142 6.01 -3.40 0.60
C VAL A 142 6.25 -2.49 1.79
N ASP A 143 7.52 -2.14 2.01
CA ASP A 143 7.91 -1.18 3.02
C ASP A 143 7.64 0.25 2.51
N PRO A 144 6.89 1.07 3.26
CA PRO A 144 6.53 2.43 2.83
C PRO A 144 7.78 3.32 2.79
N VAL A 145 7.90 4.13 1.74
CA VAL A 145 8.90 5.20 1.60
C VAL A 145 8.23 6.55 1.87
N TRP A 146 7.06 6.76 1.26
CA TRP A 146 6.19 7.88 1.58
C TRP A 146 4.74 7.51 1.34
N ALA A 147 3.84 8.26 1.94
CA ALA A 147 2.41 8.11 1.72
C ALA A 147 1.73 9.47 1.51
N PHE A 148 0.57 9.46 0.87
CA PHE A 148 -0.29 10.61 0.67
C PHE A 148 -1.74 10.26 1.02
N GLY A 149 -2.45 11.23 1.57
CA GLY A 149 -3.86 11.12 1.88
C GLY A 149 -4.57 12.45 1.78
N ILE A 150 -5.86 12.37 1.48
CA ILE A 150 -6.77 13.52 1.44
C ILE A 150 -8.15 13.07 1.92
N ALA A 151 -8.77 13.88 2.77
CA ALA A 151 -10.15 13.68 3.17
C ALA A 151 -11.08 14.38 2.17
N HIS A 152 -12.12 13.67 1.72
CA HIS A 152 -13.09 14.18 0.75
C HIS A 152 -13.68 15.53 1.15
N ASP A 153 -14.04 15.65 2.43
CA ASP A 153 -14.79 16.78 2.97
C ASP A 153 -13.89 18.01 3.24
N ASP A 154 -12.57 17.89 3.09
CA ASP A 154 -11.63 19.01 3.24
C ASP A 154 -10.47 18.92 2.25
N PHE A 155 -10.75 19.22 0.99
CA PHE A 155 -9.76 19.15 -0.08
C PHE A 155 -8.58 20.11 0.12
N THR A 156 -8.80 21.32 0.63
CA THR A 156 -7.75 22.35 0.75
C THR A 156 -6.94 22.25 2.04
N GLY A 157 -7.55 21.71 3.10
CA GLY A 157 -6.99 21.68 4.44
C GLY A 157 -6.53 20.31 4.92
N SER A 158 -6.91 19.20 4.28
CA SER A 158 -6.50 17.85 4.69
C SER A 158 -5.35 17.19 3.90
N PRO A 159 -4.94 17.62 2.69
CA PRO A 159 -3.86 16.95 1.96
C PRO A 159 -2.61 16.83 2.81
N THR A 160 -2.16 15.59 2.98
CA THR A 160 -1.06 15.26 3.89
C THR A 160 -0.14 14.27 3.20
N ARG A 161 1.16 14.54 3.33
CA ARG A 161 2.25 13.63 2.94
C ARG A 161 2.92 13.13 4.21
N TRP A 162 3.18 11.83 4.28
CA TRP A 162 3.96 11.20 5.33
C TRP A 162 5.27 10.65 4.77
N GLU A 163 6.38 10.89 5.45
CA GLU A 163 7.72 10.37 5.10
C GLU A 163 8.23 9.43 6.19
N PHE A 164 8.79 8.28 5.79
CA PHE A 164 9.24 7.19 6.65
C PHE A 164 10.77 7.12 6.76
#